data_AF-A0A2J4ZFH8-F1
#
_entry.id   AF-A0A2J4ZFH8-F1
#
_cell.length_a   1.000
_cell.length_b   1.000
_cell.length_c   1.000
_cell.angle_alpha   90.00
_cell.angle_beta   90.00
_cell.angle_gamma   90.00
#
_symmetry.space_group_name_H-M   'P 1'
#
loop_
_entity.id
_entity.type
_entity.pdbx_description
1 polymer ?
#
loop_
_entity_poly.entity_id
_entity_poly.type
_entity_poly.pdbx_seq_one_letter_code
_entity_poly.pdbx_strand_id
1 'polypeptide(L)'
;MTIAIVIGTHGWAAEQLLKTAEMLLGEQENVGWIDFVPGENAETLIEKYNAQLAKLDTAKGVLFLVDTWGGSPFNAASRIVVDKEHYEVIAGVNIPMLVETLMARDDNPSFDELVALAVETGREGVKALKAKPVEKAAPAPVQAAAPKAAAPLKPMGPNDYMVIGLARIDDRLIHGQVATRWTKETNVSRIIVVSDEVAADTVRKTLLTQVAPPGVTAHVVDVAKMIRVYNNPKYAGERIM
;
A
#
# COMPACT_ATOMS: atom_id res chain seq x y z
N MET A 1 6.23 -12.86 16.81
CA MET A 1 5.07 -13.68 16.40
C MET A 1 3.86 -12.78 16.29
N THR A 2 3.08 -12.95 15.23
CA THR A 2 2.06 -12.01 14.74
C THR A 2 0.65 -12.55 14.96
N ILE A 3 -0.39 -11.72 14.82
CA ILE A 3 -1.79 -12.17 14.80
C ILE A 3 -2.02 -13.09 13.57
N ALA A 4 -2.68 -14.23 13.75
CA ALA A 4 -2.97 -15.11 12.62
C ALA A 4 -4.08 -14.50 11.75
N ILE A 5 -3.93 -14.59 10.42
CA ILE A 5 -4.96 -14.15 9.47
C ILE A 5 -5.48 -15.36 8.70
N VAL A 6 -6.80 -15.50 8.57
CA VAL A 6 -7.41 -16.53 7.72
C VAL A 6 -8.39 -15.89 6.73
N ILE A 7 -8.16 -16.11 5.43
CA ILE A 7 -9.01 -15.58 4.36
C ILE A 7 -10.01 -16.64 3.92
N GLY A 8 -11.30 -16.31 3.89
CA GLY A 8 -12.36 -17.24 3.46
C GLY A 8 -13.31 -16.62 2.44
N THR A 9 -13.45 -17.23 1.27
CA THR A 9 -14.33 -16.72 0.20
C THR A 9 -15.14 -17.85 -0.43
N HIS A 10 -16.26 -17.51 -1.06
CA HIS A 10 -16.90 -18.37 -2.04
C HIS A 10 -15.96 -18.62 -3.23
N GLY A 11 -16.01 -19.83 -3.78
CA GLY A 11 -15.10 -20.27 -4.83
C GLY A 11 -13.65 -20.25 -4.34
N TRP A 12 -12.74 -19.79 -5.21
CA TRP A 12 -11.29 -19.91 -5.03
C TRP A 12 -10.56 -18.57 -4.95
N ALA A 13 -11.27 -17.50 -4.58
CA ALA A 13 -10.70 -16.14 -4.58
C ALA A 13 -9.71 -15.91 -3.44
N ALA A 14 -9.90 -16.54 -2.27
CA ALA A 14 -9.07 -16.35 -1.08
C ALA A 14 -7.57 -16.55 -1.34
N GLU A 15 -7.20 -17.64 -2.03
CA GLU A 15 -5.81 -17.91 -2.43
C GLU A 15 -5.25 -16.79 -3.33
N GLN A 16 -6.05 -16.31 -4.28
CA GLN A 16 -5.61 -15.31 -5.25
C GLN A 16 -5.49 -13.92 -4.62
N LEU A 17 -6.32 -13.60 -3.62
CA LEU A 17 -6.18 -12.40 -2.81
C LEU A 17 -4.85 -12.42 -2.04
N LEU A 18 -4.52 -13.55 -1.41
CA LEU A 18 -3.22 -13.72 -0.73
C LEU A 18 -2.07 -13.57 -1.72
N LYS A 19 -2.09 -14.28 -2.86
CA LYS A 19 -1.04 -14.17 -3.89
C LYS A 19 -0.88 -12.75 -4.42
N THR A 20 -1.98 -12.00 -4.54
CA THR A 20 -1.93 -10.58 -4.94
C THR A 20 -1.24 -9.72 -3.88
N ALA A 21 -1.53 -9.95 -2.59
CA ALA A 21 -0.82 -9.26 -1.51
C ALA A 21 0.67 -9.65 -1.47
N GLU A 22 1.00 -10.92 -1.65
CA GLU A 22 2.38 -11.41 -1.70
C GLU A 22 3.17 -10.84 -2.88
N MET A 23 2.52 -10.60 -4.02
CA MET A 23 3.14 -9.89 -5.15
C MET A 23 3.54 -8.46 -4.79
N LEU A 24 2.88 -7.84 -3.81
CA LEU A 24 3.15 -6.47 -3.36
C LEU A 24 4.13 -6.42 -2.19
N LEU A 25 4.04 -7.38 -1.27
CA LEU A 25 4.72 -7.36 0.03
C LEU A 25 5.82 -8.44 0.19
N GLY A 26 5.90 -9.39 -0.74
CA GLY A 26 6.64 -10.64 -0.56
C GLY A 26 5.81 -11.71 0.15
N GLU A 27 6.34 -12.94 0.21
CA GLU A 27 5.68 -14.08 0.87
C GLU A 27 5.29 -13.75 2.32
N GLN A 28 4.13 -14.25 2.75
CA GLN A 28 3.58 -13.93 4.07
C GLN A 28 3.50 -15.16 4.97
N GLU A 29 4.05 -15.03 6.17
CA GLU A 29 3.95 -16.06 7.21
C GLU A 29 2.68 -15.89 8.06
N ASN A 30 2.28 -16.97 8.75
CA ASN A 30 1.13 -16.97 9.66
C ASN A 30 -0.17 -16.46 8.99
N VAL A 31 -0.39 -16.84 7.72
CA VAL A 31 -1.62 -16.58 6.97
C VAL A 31 -2.15 -17.91 6.41
N GLY A 32 -3.43 -18.17 6.62
CA GLY A 32 -4.16 -19.27 6.02
C GLY A 32 -5.26 -18.78 5.09
N TRP A 33 -5.75 -19.67 4.23
CA TRP A 33 -6.96 -19.42 3.44
C TRP A 33 -7.80 -20.70 3.29
N ILE A 34 -9.08 -20.54 2.98
CA ILE A 34 -9.98 -21.62 2.60
C ILE A 34 -10.80 -21.24 1.37
N ASP A 35 -11.22 -22.26 0.62
CA ASP A 35 -12.22 -22.15 -0.43
C ASP A 35 -13.58 -22.66 0.04
N PHE A 36 -14.63 -22.27 -0.68
CA PHE A 36 -15.98 -22.80 -0.48
C PHE A 36 -16.60 -23.14 -1.83
N VAL A 37 -16.80 -24.43 -2.08
CA VAL A 37 -17.27 -24.94 -3.37
C VAL A 37 -18.72 -25.46 -3.30
N PRO A 38 -19.45 -25.49 -4.42
CA PRO A 38 -20.83 -26.01 -4.44
C PRO A 38 -20.92 -27.43 -3.87
N GLY A 39 -21.89 -27.66 -2.99
CA GLY A 39 -22.12 -28.94 -2.30
C GLY A 39 -21.56 -29.01 -0.88
N GLU A 40 -20.69 -28.06 -0.49
CA GLU A 40 -20.23 -27.94 0.89
C GLU A 40 -21.25 -27.18 1.76
N ASN A 41 -21.09 -27.30 3.08
CA ASN A 41 -21.90 -26.61 4.08
C ASN A 41 -21.02 -25.90 5.13
N ALA A 42 -21.67 -25.23 6.09
CA ALA A 42 -20.97 -24.48 7.14
C ALA A 42 -20.09 -25.39 8.01
N GLU A 43 -20.51 -26.63 8.28
CA GLU A 43 -19.75 -27.61 9.05
C GLU A 43 -18.43 -27.97 8.36
N THR A 44 -18.47 -28.19 7.04
CA THR A 44 -17.27 -28.41 6.21
C THR A 44 -16.31 -27.23 6.29
N LEU A 45 -16.83 -26.00 6.25
CA LEU A 45 -16.00 -24.79 6.36
C LEU A 45 -15.37 -24.64 7.74
N ILE A 46 -16.08 -25.01 8.82
CA ILE A 46 -15.52 -25.02 10.17
C ILE A 46 -14.35 -25.99 10.26
N GLU A 47 -14.47 -27.19 9.68
CA GLU A 47 -13.38 -28.16 9.62
C GLU A 47 -12.17 -27.62 8.85
N LYS A 48 -12.39 -27.00 7.68
CA LYS A 48 -11.32 -26.34 6.91
C LYS A 48 -10.64 -25.22 7.69
N TYR A 49 -11.42 -24.34 8.34
CA TYR A 49 -10.86 -23.28 9.18
C TYR A 49 -10.03 -23.87 10.32
N ASN A 50 -10.54 -24.83 11.08
CA ASN A 50 -9.80 -25.46 12.16
C ASN A 50 -8.51 -26.14 11.68
N ALA A 51 -8.54 -26.79 10.50
CA ALA A 51 -7.36 -27.38 9.88
C ALA A 51 -6.30 -26.33 9.50
N GLN A 52 -6.72 -25.12 9.10
CA GLN A 52 -5.81 -24.01 8.87
C GLN A 52 -5.27 -23.45 10.19
N LEU A 53 -6.13 -23.21 11.18
CA LEU A 53 -5.71 -22.70 12.50
C LEU A 53 -4.70 -23.61 13.19
N ALA A 54 -4.80 -24.94 13.03
CA ALA A 54 -3.84 -25.89 13.58
C ALA A 54 -2.41 -25.74 13.03
N LYS A 55 -2.24 -25.02 11.91
CA LYS A 55 -0.94 -24.74 11.26
C LYS A 55 -0.43 -23.33 11.57
N LEU A 56 -1.24 -22.50 12.23
CA LEU A 56 -0.96 -21.09 12.49
C LEU A 56 -0.61 -20.88 13.96
N ASP A 57 0.18 -19.84 14.25
CA ASP A 57 0.34 -19.36 15.61
C ASP A 57 -0.82 -18.42 15.95
N THR A 58 -1.73 -18.90 16.79
CA THR A 58 -2.92 -18.17 17.22
C THR A 58 -2.76 -17.52 18.61
N ALA A 59 -1.56 -17.49 19.19
CA ALA A 59 -1.34 -17.02 20.56
C ALA A 59 -1.68 -15.52 20.75
N LYS A 60 -1.61 -14.72 19.68
CA LYS A 60 -1.97 -13.30 19.69
C LYS A 60 -3.39 -13.01 19.18
N GLY A 61 -4.16 -14.04 18.85
CA GLY A 61 -5.48 -13.91 18.26
C GLY A 61 -5.54 -14.28 16.78
N VAL A 62 -6.76 -14.28 16.25
CA VAL A 62 -7.09 -14.68 14.88
C VAL A 62 -8.04 -13.68 14.25
N LEU A 63 -7.67 -13.17 13.08
CA LEU A 63 -8.52 -12.31 12.28
C LEU A 63 -9.00 -13.05 11.03
N PHE A 64 -10.30 -13.30 10.94
CA PHE A 64 -10.93 -13.86 9.74
C PHE A 64 -11.33 -12.74 8.79
N LEU A 65 -10.81 -12.77 7.57
CA LEU A 65 -11.15 -11.84 6.50
C LEU A 65 -11.98 -12.57 5.44
N VAL A 66 -13.27 -12.25 5.37
CA VAL A 66 -14.22 -12.96 4.51
C VAL A 66 -14.82 -12.07 3.43
N ASP A 67 -15.31 -12.69 2.37
CA ASP A 67 -15.84 -11.97 1.20
C ASP A 67 -17.07 -11.10 1.52
N THR A 68 -18.11 -11.69 2.12
CA THR A 68 -19.43 -11.06 2.24
C THR A 68 -20.10 -11.37 3.57
N TRP A 69 -20.80 -10.37 4.11
CA TRP A 69 -21.56 -10.52 5.34
C TRP A 69 -22.72 -11.49 5.16
N GLY A 70 -22.91 -12.41 6.10
CA GLY A 70 -23.98 -13.41 6.08
C GLY A 70 -23.78 -14.57 5.10
N GLY A 71 -22.69 -14.60 4.33
CA GLY A 71 -22.31 -15.73 3.48
C GLY A 71 -21.84 -16.95 4.28
N SER A 72 -21.72 -18.13 3.66
CA SER A 72 -21.27 -19.35 4.35
C SER A 72 -19.87 -19.23 4.98
N PRO A 73 -18.84 -18.65 4.32
CA PRO A 73 -17.55 -18.40 4.94
C PRO A 73 -17.65 -17.51 6.19
N PHE A 74 -18.50 -16.47 6.14
CA PHE A 74 -18.78 -15.59 7.28
C PHE A 74 -19.46 -16.37 8.41
N ASN A 75 -20.57 -17.07 8.14
CA ASN A 75 -21.34 -17.79 9.15
C ASN A 75 -20.51 -18.87 9.86
N ALA A 76 -19.67 -19.59 9.11
CA ALA A 76 -18.76 -20.58 9.68
C ALA A 76 -17.70 -19.93 10.58
N ALA A 77 -17.06 -18.85 10.12
CA ALA A 77 -16.10 -18.09 10.93
C ALA A 77 -16.76 -17.51 12.20
N SER A 78 -17.97 -16.95 12.08
CA SER A 78 -18.74 -16.41 13.22
C SER A 78 -18.95 -17.47 14.30
N ARG A 79 -19.23 -18.73 13.94
CA ARG A 79 -19.38 -19.82 14.93
C ARG A 79 -18.07 -20.17 15.63
N ILE A 80 -16.91 -19.90 15.01
CA ILE A 80 -15.59 -20.20 15.59
C ILE A 80 -15.14 -19.11 16.57
N VAL A 81 -15.48 -17.84 16.30
CA VAL A 81 -15.05 -16.70 17.13
C VAL A 81 -15.91 -16.52 18.38
N VAL A 82 -17.13 -17.07 18.40
CA VAL A 82 -18.02 -17.03 19.58
C VAL A 82 -17.27 -17.56 20.81
N ASP A 83 -17.35 -16.80 21.90
CA ASP A 83 -16.72 -17.09 23.20
C ASP A 83 -15.18 -17.18 23.20
N LYS A 84 -14.51 -16.65 22.16
CA LYS A 84 -13.04 -16.53 22.11
C LYS A 84 -12.59 -15.08 22.17
N GLU A 85 -11.69 -14.79 23.11
CA GLU A 85 -11.01 -13.51 23.19
C GLU A 85 -9.99 -13.38 22.03
N HIS A 86 -9.87 -12.17 21.45
CA HIS A 86 -9.01 -11.88 20.31
C HIS A 86 -9.29 -12.74 19.07
N TYR A 87 -10.56 -12.99 18.78
CA TYR A 87 -11.03 -13.63 17.56
C TYR A 87 -12.10 -12.75 16.93
N GLU A 88 -11.94 -12.36 15.67
CA GLU A 88 -12.85 -11.44 15.01
C GLU A 88 -13.07 -11.79 13.53
N VAL A 89 -14.26 -11.45 13.00
CA VAL A 89 -14.61 -11.67 11.60
C VAL A 89 -14.91 -10.34 10.91
N ILE A 90 -14.14 -10.01 9.87
CA ILE A 90 -14.38 -8.83 9.03
C ILE A 90 -14.82 -9.29 7.64
N ALA A 91 -15.99 -8.84 7.20
CA ALA A 91 -16.48 -9.07 5.85
C ALA A 91 -16.05 -7.97 4.88
N GLY A 92 -16.11 -8.25 3.57
CA GLY A 92 -15.75 -7.29 2.53
C GLY A 92 -14.26 -7.22 2.25
N VAL A 93 -13.52 -8.32 2.46
CA VAL A 93 -12.07 -8.36 2.24
C VAL A 93 -11.72 -7.86 0.83
N ASN A 94 -10.76 -6.94 0.77
CA ASN A 94 -10.23 -6.38 -0.47
C ASN A 94 -8.71 -6.18 -0.36
N ILE A 95 -8.04 -5.87 -1.48
CA ILE A 95 -6.58 -5.72 -1.51
C ILE A 95 -6.09 -4.59 -0.57
N PRO A 96 -6.72 -3.40 -0.53
CA PRO A 96 -6.32 -2.36 0.42
C PRO A 96 -6.34 -2.80 1.89
N MET A 97 -7.40 -3.49 2.31
CA MET A 97 -7.52 -4.07 3.65
C MET A 97 -6.38 -5.06 3.90
N LEU A 98 -6.17 -6.01 3.00
CA LEU A 98 -5.20 -7.09 3.20
C LEU A 98 -3.77 -6.56 3.26
N VAL A 99 -3.41 -5.63 2.37
CA VAL A 99 -2.08 -5.01 2.30
C VAL A 99 -1.76 -4.24 3.58
N GLU A 100 -2.61 -3.31 4.00
CA GLU A 100 -2.36 -2.51 5.21
C GLU A 100 -2.39 -3.36 6.49
N THR A 101 -3.30 -4.34 6.57
CA THR A 101 -3.37 -5.25 7.72
C THR A 101 -2.09 -6.06 7.84
N LEU A 102 -1.60 -6.66 6.75
CA LEU A 102 -0.35 -7.44 6.77
C LEU A 102 0.86 -6.57 7.10
N MET A 103 0.92 -5.35 6.55
CA MET A 103 2.02 -4.42 6.81
C MET A 103 2.06 -3.97 8.28
N ALA A 104 0.92 -3.55 8.84
CA ALA A 104 0.86 -3.09 10.23
C ALA A 104 1.08 -4.22 11.22
N ARG A 105 0.70 -5.45 10.87
CA ARG A 105 0.87 -6.62 11.72
C ARG A 105 2.33 -6.88 12.12
N ASP A 106 3.29 -6.51 11.27
CA ASP A 106 4.73 -6.65 11.57
C ASP A 106 5.21 -5.70 12.68
N ASP A 107 4.54 -4.57 12.86
CA ASP A 107 4.82 -3.58 13.92
C ASP A 107 4.22 -3.99 15.28
N ASN A 108 3.68 -5.20 15.38
CA ASN A 108 3.14 -5.81 16.59
C ASN A 108 2.05 -4.95 17.31
N PRO A 109 0.96 -4.57 16.61
CA PRO A 109 -0.14 -3.83 17.20
C PRO A 109 -0.93 -4.71 18.18
N SER A 110 -1.77 -4.07 19.00
CA SER A 110 -2.82 -4.81 19.71
C SER A 110 -3.85 -5.38 18.74
N PHE A 111 -4.62 -6.37 19.22
CA PHE A 111 -5.64 -7.01 18.40
C PHE A 111 -6.71 -6.00 17.91
N ASP A 112 -7.21 -5.17 18.82
CA ASP A 112 -8.24 -4.16 18.51
C ASP A 112 -7.74 -3.08 17.54
N GLU A 113 -6.48 -2.66 17.66
CA GLU A 113 -5.86 -1.72 16.72
C GLU A 113 -5.80 -2.32 15.30
N LEU A 114 -5.43 -3.60 15.18
CA LEU A 114 -5.35 -4.26 13.88
C LEU A 114 -6.74 -4.45 13.25
N VAL A 115 -7.76 -4.79 14.06
CA VAL A 115 -9.16 -4.88 13.61
C VAL A 115 -9.65 -3.52 13.11
N ALA A 116 -9.45 -2.46 13.89
CA ALA A 116 -9.87 -1.11 13.52
C ALA A 116 -9.21 -0.64 12.21
N LEU A 117 -7.90 -0.87 12.08
CA LEU A 117 -7.14 -0.54 10.87
C LEU A 117 -7.66 -1.30 9.65
N ALA A 118 -7.93 -2.60 9.77
CA ALA A 118 -8.43 -3.42 8.67
C ALA A 118 -9.77 -2.89 8.14
N VAL A 119 -10.71 -2.55 9.04
CA VAL A 119 -12.00 -1.97 8.65
C VAL A 119 -11.84 -0.60 8.01
N GLU A 120 -11.02 0.28 8.59
CA GLU A 120 -10.76 1.63 8.07
C GLU A 120 -10.18 1.57 6.65
N THR A 121 -9.06 0.87 6.48
CA THR A 121 -8.34 0.78 5.20
C THR A 121 -9.13 0.04 4.13
N GLY A 122 -9.91 -0.98 4.52
CA GLY A 122 -10.85 -1.65 3.63
C GLY A 122 -11.92 -0.71 3.08
N ARG A 123 -12.45 0.20 3.91
CA ARG A 123 -13.45 1.20 3.49
C ARG A 123 -12.82 2.32 2.68
N GLU A 124 -11.70 2.88 3.14
CA GLU A 124 -11.00 3.96 2.44
C GLU A 124 -10.40 3.52 1.10
N GLY A 125 -10.08 2.25 0.94
CA GLY A 125 -9.62 1.67 -0.31
C GLY A 125 -10.63 1.76 -1.45
N VAL A 126 -11.93 1.94 -1.14
CA VAL A 126 -12.99 2.06 -2.14
C VAL A 126 -13.10 3.51 -2.62
N LYS A 127 -12.40 3.84 -3.71
CA LYS A 127 -12.40 5.18 -4.32
C LYS A 127 -12.76 5.13 -5.80
N ALA A 128 -13.59 6.08 -6.23
CA ALA A 128 -13.92 6.27 -7.65
C ALA A 128 -12.99 7.32 -8.28
N LEU A 129 -12.33 6.97 -9.39
CA LEU A 129 -11.63 7.94 -10.22
C LEU A 129 -12.63 8.63 -11.15
N LYS A 130 -12.84 9.94 -10.96
CA LYS A 130 -13.56 10.78 -11.93
C LYS A 130 -12.54 11.46 -12.82
N ALA A 131 -12.49 11.06 -14.10
CA ALA A 131 -11.66 11.74 -15.08
C ALA A 131 -12.08 13.21 -15.14
N LYS A 132 -11.15 14.12 -14.81
CA LYS A 132 -11.33 15.52 -15.16
C LYS A 132 -11.14 15.64 -16.67
N PRO A 133 -11.96 16.43 -17.39
CA PRO A 133 -11.65 16.79 -18.76
C PRO A 133 -10.21 17.28 -18.78
N VAL A 134 -9.39 16.72 -19.68
CA VAL A 134 -8.08 17.28 -19.96
C VAL A 134 -8.37 18.67 -20.50
N GLU A 135 -8.24 19.70 -19.67
CA GLU A 135 -8.05 21.05 -20.19
C GLU A 135 -6.91 20.91 -21.18
N LYS A 136 -7.17 21.17 -22.46
CA LYS A 136 -6.12 21.33 -23.45
C LYS A 136 -5.13 22.26 -22.79
N ALA A 137 -3.97 21.73 -22.42
CA ALA A 137 -2.90 22.55 -21.92
C ALA A 137 -2.77 23.68 -22.94
N ALA A 138 -2.96 24.92 -22.50
CA ALA A 138 -2.50 26.04 -23.29
C ALA A 138 -1.07 25.68 -23.74
N PRO A 139 -0.71 25.91 -25.02
CA PRO A 139 0.62 25.59 -25.51
C PRO A 139 1.60 26.00 -24.44
N ALA A 140 2.40 25.02 -23.96
CA ALA A 140 3.37 25.30 -22.92
C ALA A 140 4.07 26.60 -23.33
N PRO A 141 4.08 27.66 -22.49
CA PRO A 141 4.77 28.87 -22.85
C PRO A 141 6.14 28.42 -23.32
N VAL A 142 6.47 28.75 -24.57
CA VAL A 142 7.75 28.45 -25.20
C VAL A 142 8.75 28.70 -24.09
N GLN A 143 9.44 27.65 -23.63
CA GLN A 143 10.38 27.80 -22.53
C GLN A 143 11.29 28.94 -22.97
N ALA A 144 11.15 30.09 -22.31
CA ALA A 144 12.12 31.14 -22.45
C ALA A 144 13.45 30.44 -22.20
N ALA A 145 14.39 30.61 -23.13
CA ALA A 145 15.73 30.05 -23.02
C ALA A 145 16.13 30.11 -21.56
N ALA A 146 16.43 28.94 -20.98
CA ALA A 146 16.74 28.82 -19.56
C ALA A 146 17.64 30.00 -19.17
N PRO A 147 17.38 30.70 -18.04
CA PRO A 147 18.35 31.64 -17.52
C PRO A 147 19.69 30.92 -17.53
N LYS A 148 20.67 31.48 -18.26
CA LYS A 148 22.03 30.94 -18.33
C LYS A 148 22.41 30.53 -16.91
N ALA A 149 22.82 29.26 -16.77
CA ALA A 149 23.22 28.70 -15.50
C ALA A 149 24.04 29.74 -14.74
N ALA A 150 23.56 30.14 -13.56
CA ALA A 150 24.43 30.83 -12.63
C ALA A 150 25.60 29.88 -12.37
N ALA A 151 26.80 30.37 -12.67
CA ALA A 151 28.06 29.68 -12.38
C ALA A 151 28.10 29.26 -10.89
N PRO A 152 28.87 28.21 -10.55
CA PRO A 152 28.61 27.36 -9.41
C PRO A 152 28.44 28.16 -8.12
N LEU A 153 27.30 27.95 -7.45
CA LEU A 153 27.24 28.11 -6.00
C LEU A 153 28.42 27.33 -5.43
N LYS A 154 29.11 27.91 -4.44
CA LYS A 154 30.28 27.35 -3.72
C LYS A 154 30.31 25.81 -3.71
N PRO A 155 31.49 25.16 -3.80
CA PRO A 155 31.57 23.70 -3.70
C PRO A 155 30.73 23.22 -2.53
N MET A 156 29.69 22.45 -2.85
CA MET A 156 28.67 22.05 -1.90
C MET A 156 29.33 21.19 -0.82
N GLY A 157 29.09 21.56 0.43
CA GLY A 157 29.45 20.73 1.56
C GLY A 157 28.54 19.50 1.66
N PRO A 158 28.91 18.50 2.47
CA PRO A 158 28.09 17.28 2.68
C PRO A 158 26.65 17.56 3.12
N ASN A 159 26.41 18.70 3.80
CA ASN A 159 25.11 19.09 4.34
C ASN A 159 24.28 19.98 3.39
N ASP A 160 24.82 20.36 2.22
CA ASP A 160 24.13 21.23 1.27
C ASP A 160 23.20 20.45 0.32
N TYR A 161 23.22 19.11 0.40
CA TYR A 161 22.44 18.22 -0.44
C TYR A 161 21.11 17.81 0.20
N MET A 162 20.19 17.36 -0.65
CA MET A 162 19.01 16.63 -0.21
C MET A 162 19.43 15.30 0.42
N VAL A 163 18.66 14.83 1.40
CA VAL A 163 18.92 13.55 2.07
C VAL A 163 18.06 12.48 1.42
N ILE A 164 18.68 11.53 0.73
CA ILE A 164 17.98 10.39 0.14
C ILE A 164 17.68 9.39 1.26
N GLY A 165 16.42 9.32 1.67
CA GLY A 165 15.92 8.38 2.68
C GLY A 165 15.69 6.97 2.11
N LEU A 166 15.29 6.90 0.84
CA LEU A 166 15.10 5.66 0.08
C LEU A 166 15.36 5.95 -1.40
N ALA A 167 15.92 4.99 -2.13
CA ALA A 167 15.99 5.04 -3.58
C ALA A 167 15.64 3.65 -4.13
N ARG A 168 14.80 3.62 -5.16
CA ARG A 168 14.37 2.39 -5.83
C ARG A 168 14.28 2.62 -7.34
N ILE A 169 14.62 1.60 -8.10
CA ILE A 169 14.42 1.54 -9.55
C ILE A 169 13.35 0.48 -9.79
N ASP A 170 12.23 0.89 -10.40
CA ASP A 170 11.08 0.03 -10.67
C ASP A 170 10.31 0.54 -11.91
N ASP A 171 9.57 -0.32 -12.58
CA ASP A 171 8.73 0.00 -13.74
C ASP A 171 7.38 0.63 -13.35
N ARG A 172 6.87 0.27 -12.15
CA ARG A 172 5.62 0.77 -11.57
C ARG A 172 5.74 2.15 -10.91
N LEU A 173 6.96 2.66 -10.74
CA LEU A 173 7.27 3.94 -10.10
C LEU A 173 6.61 4.06 -8.72
N ILE A 174 5.65 4.97 -8.53
CA ILE A 174 4.91 5.11 -7.27
C ILE A 174 3.50 4.56 -7.45
N HIS A 175 3.15 3.56 -6.65
CA HIS A 175 1.81 2.98 -6.65
C HIS A 175 1.27 2.84 -5.22
N GLY A 176 0.08 3.38 -5.02
CA GLY A 176 -0.77 3.23 -3.84
C GLY A 176 -0.09 3.14 -2.46
N GLN A 177 -0.63 2.22 -1.67
CA GLN A 177 -0.39 2.05 -0.23
C GLN A 177 1.04 1.69 0.16
N VAL A 178 1.83 1.15 -0.78
CA VAL A 178 3.25 0.86 -0.53
C VAL A 178 4.05 2.16 -0.30
N ALA A 179 3.72 3.23 -1.05
CA ALA A 179 4.34 4.53 -0.84
C ALA A 179 4.01 5.09 0.56
N THR A 180 2.84 4.81 1.11
CA THR A 180 2.44 5.25 2.45
C THR A 180 3.37 4.71 3.54
N ARG A 181 3.72 3.43 3.53
CA ARG A 181 4.65 2.86 4.51
C ARG A 181 6.06 3.39 4.35
N TRP A 182 6.59 3.41 3.13
CA TRP A 182 7.94 3.95 2.89
C TRP A 182 8.06 5.39 3.37
N THR A 183 7.03 6.22 3.15
CA THR A 183 7.05 7.60 3.64
C THR A 183 7.09 7.70 5.16
N LYS A 184 6.36 6.83 5.88
CA LYS A 184 6.40 6.75 7.35
C LYS A 184 7.72 6.21 7.88
N GLU A 185 8.20 5.08 7.36
CA GLU A 185 9.43 4.41 7.84
C GLU A 185 10.69 5.26 7.59
N THR A 186 10.73 5.96 6.45
CA THR A 186 11.90 6.76 6.07
C THR A 186 11.79 8.22 6.46
N ASN A 187 10.64 8.65 7.00
CA ASN A 187 10.34 10.03 7.36
C ASN A 187 10.63 11.03 6.22
N VAL A 188 10.27 10.67 4.99
CA VAL A 188 10.44 11.56 3.82
C VAL A 188 9.27 12.53 3.72
N SER A 189 9.57 13.78 3.38
CA SER A 189 8.57 14.83 3.14
C SER A 189 8.22 14.97 1.66
N ARG A 190 8.99 14.34 0.78
CA ARG A 190 8.86 14.46 -0.68
C ARG A 190 9.22 13.17 -1.40
N ILE A 191 8.42 12.83 -2.40
CA ILE A 191 8.64 11.75 -3.36
C ILE A 191 9.00 12.36 -4.72
N ILE A 192 10.08 11.89 -5.34
CA ILE A 192 10.52 12.34 -6.66
C ILE A 192 10.63 11.16 -7.62
N VAL A 193 9.67 11.07 -8.54
CA VAL A 193 9.72 10.15 -9.67
C VAL A 193 10.62 10.74 -10.76
N VAL A 194 11.70 10.04 -11.07
CA VAL A 194 12.68 10.46 -12.07
C VAL A 194 12.51 9.61 -13.33
N SER A 195 11.90 10.17 -14.38
CA SER A 195 11.70 9.50 -15.68
C SER A 195 11.43 10.52 -16.77
N ASP A 196 12.25 10.51 -17.82
CA ASP A 196 12.10 11.42 -18.96
C ASP A 196 10.79 11.16 -19.72
N GLU A 197 10.43 9.88 -19.92
CA GLU A 197 9.19 9.46 -20.60
C GLU A 197 7.95 9.95 -19.83
N VAL A 198 7.91 9.72 -18.52
CA VAL A 198 6.75 10.08 -17.69
C VAL A 198 6.71 11.59 -17.44
N ALA A 199 7.86 12.26 -17.37
CA ALA A 199 7.89 13.71 -17.27
C ALA A 199 7.29 14.41 -18.49
N ALA A 200 7.34 13.76 -19.67
CA ALA A 200 6.72 14.22 -20.91
C ALA A 200 5.23 13.85 -21.04
N ASP A 201 4.74 12.88 -20.27
CA ASP A 201 3.34 12.45 -20.26
C ASP A 201 2.53 13.18 -19.18
N THR A 202 1.69 14.12 -19.60
CA THR A 202 0.85 14.93 -18.70
C THR A 202 -0.16 14.11 -17.91
N VAL A 203 -0.70 13.02 -18.47
CA VAL A 203 -1.68 12.18 -17.80
C VAL A 203 -0.98 11.34 -16.72
N ARG A 204 0.08 10.61 -17.09
CA ARG A 204 0.83 9.76 -16.14
C ARG A 204 1.44 10.60 -15.02
N LYS A 205 1.98 11.79 -15.33
CA LYS A 205 2.48 12.73 -14.33
C LYS A 205 1.40 13.13 -13.32
N THR A 206 0.22 13.49 -13.81
CA THR A 206 -0.90 13.90 -12.95
C THR A 206 -1.34 12.73 -12.06
N LEU A 207 -1.52 11.54 -12.63
CA LEU A 207 -1.94 10.36 -11.89
C LEU A 207 -0.95 9.97 -10.80
N LEU A 208 0.35 9.92 -11.11
CA LEU A 208 1.38 9.57 -10.12
C LEU A 208 1.43 10.57 -8.97
N THR A 209 1.32 11.87 -9.25
CA THR A 209 1.32 12.86 -8.16
C THR A 209 0.10 12.78 -7.23
N GLN A 210 -1.03 12.21 -7.68
CA GLN A 210 -2.22 12.01 -6.86
C GLN A 210 -2.11 10.84 -5.87
N VAL A 211 -1.08 9.99 -6.04
CA VAL A 211 -0.84 8.82 -5.17
C VAL A 211 -0.13 9.22 -3.87
N ALA A 212 0.35 10.46 -3.76
CA ALA A 212 1.09 10.95 -2.59
C ALA A 212 0.27 10.84 -1.29
N PRO A 213 0.84 10.28 -0.21
CA PRO A 213 0.19 10.26 1.11
C PRO A 213 -0.05 11.66 1.69
N PRO A 214 -1.01 11.83 2.62
CA PRO A 214 -1.21 13.10 3.32
C PRO A 214 0.08 13.59 4.00
N GLY A 215 0.40 14.88 3.83
CA GLY A 215 1.62 15.49 4.38
C GLY A 215 2.89 15.29 3.55
N VAL A 216 2.83 14.52 2.46
CA VAL A 216 3.97 14.26 1.55
C VAL A 216 3.68 14.85 0.17
N THR A 217 4.67 15.49 -0.44
CA THR A 217 4.54 16.04 -1.81
C THR A 217 5.17 15.11 -2.84
N ALA A 218 4.50 14.89 -3.98
CA ALA A 218 5.06 14.08 -5.08
C ALA A 218 5.35 14.93 -6.33
N HIS A 219 6.47 14.64 -6.99
CA HIS A 219 6.87 15.28 -8.24
C HIS A 219 7.35 14.26 -9.26
N VAL A 220 7.04 14.49 -10.53
CA VAL A 220 7.65 13.78 -11.66
C VAL A 220 8.55 14.75 -12.42
N VAL A 221 9.82 14.38 -12.57
CA VAL A 221 10.86 15.18 -13.22
C VAL A 221 11.70 14.32 -14.17
N ASP A 222 12.27 14.95 -15.19
CA ASP A 222 13.32 14.35 -16.01
C ASP A 222 14.65 14.24 -15.24
N VAL A 223 15.57 13.42 -15.74
CA VAL A 223 16.87 13.15 -15.10
C VAL A 223 17.68 14.44 -14.95
N ALA A 224 17.69 15.29 -15.99
CA ALA A 224 18.44 16.54 -15.98
C ALA A 224 17.92 17.53 -14.93
N LYS A 225 16.62 17.57 -14.70
CA LYS A 225 15.98 18.37 -13.65
C LYS A 225 16.28 17.80 -12.28
N MET A 226 16.28 16.47 -12.10
CA MET A 226 16.67 15.88 -10.82
C MET A 226 18.10 16.26 -10.42
N ILE A 227 19.06 16.16 -11.34
CA ILE A 227 20.46 16.55 -11.09
C ILE A 227 20.54 18.02 -10.64
N ARG A 228 19.80 18.92 -11.30
CA ARG A 228 19.74 20.34 -10.92
C ARG A 228 19.12 20.56 -9.54
N VAL A 229 18.06 19.84 -9.21
CA VAL A 229 17.37 19.94 -7.91
C VAL A 229 18.26 19.42 -6.79
N TYR A 230 18.94 18.29 -6.99
CA TYR A 230 19.86 17.70 -6.03
C TYR A 230 21.05 18.62 -5.70
N ASN A 231 21.57 19.32 -6.71
CA ASN A 231 22.67 20.27 -6.56
C ASN A 231 22.21 21.70 -6.21
N ASN A 232 20.98 21.87 -5.69
CA ASN A 232 20.46 23.18 -5.31
C ASN A 232 20.37 23.27 -3.77
N PRO A 233 21.16 24.14 -3.13
CA PRO A 233 21.22 24.25 -1.66
C PRO A 233 19.91 24.72 -1.04
N LYS A 234 18.95 25.23 -1.83
CA LYS A 234 17.60 25.52 -1.37
C LYS A 234 16.89 24.31 -0.77
N TYR A 235 17.25 23.11 -1.22
CA TYR A 235 16.65 21.85 -0.77
C TYR A 235 17.55 21.07 0.20
N ALA A 236 18.61 21.71 0.71
CA ALA A 236 19.53 21.10 1.67
C ALA A 236 18.77 20.55 2.88
N GLY A 237 19.09 19.32 3.28
CA GLY A 237 18.49 18.65 4.43
C GLY A 237 17.06 18.14 4.21
N GLU A 238 16.41 18.43 3.07
CA GLU A 238 15.09 17.87 2.77
C GLU A 238 15.22 16.36 2.54
N ARG A 239 14.44 15.57 3.28
CA ARG A 239 14.49 14.12 3.22
C ARG A 239 13.52 13.60 2.16
N ILE A 240 14.05 12.92 1.15
CA ILE A 240 13.32 12.51 -0.05
C ILE A 240 13.40 11.02 -0.32
N MET A 241 12.46 10.54 -1.14
CA MET A 241 12.57 9.26 -1.83
C MET A 241 12.40 9.40 -3.34
#